data_AF-A0A348PGJ9-F1
#
_entry.id   AF-A0A348PGJ9-F1
#
_cell.length_a   1.000
_cell.length_b   1.000
_cell.length_c   1.000
_cell.angle_alpha   90.00
_cell.angle_beta   90.00
_cell.angle_gamma   90.00
#
_symmetry.space_group_name_H-M   'P 1'
#
loop_
_entity.id
_entity.type
_entity.pdbx_description
1 polymer ?
#
loop_
_entity_poly.entity_id
_entity_poly.type
_entity_poly.pdbx_seq_one_letter_code
_entity_poly.pdbx_strand_id
1 'polypeptide(L)'
;MNGLLRRIAIPALLLTCVVIEWSRGGDSLPNWLANLSVKTGAGSDKVLRILIAVELCGAMFAFLSSGLSRRVAWLTGIAFAFSGLAELSAIINAPGDAAVPASMWIAPLVGLAIGAGTLALLMRPNPTPAPRGRISALKVIGAVAVAAFAFGLAGRLDLAPRTNSRFSSSGAEMVVLNPSEWVGMTMAEAGVARHVPSLTPLTLEGTKWVVFYSPTCGRCHEVFRTYFSGPQDGNVIAVLVPHGPGVQVLPSDQPADVECTGCERVSLPDTKQWIITPPTIVKVENGRVTCVTSTDYDRCRTPADVKQ
;
A
#
# COMPACT_ATOMS: atom_id res chain seq x y z
N MET A 1 12.32 -32.77 -16.13
CA MET A 1 12.51 -31.50 -16.87
C MET A 1 13.93 -31.42 -17.41
N ASN A 2 14.11 -31.28 -18.73
CA ASN A 2 15.44 -31.22 -19.35
C ASN A 2 16.26 -30.09 -18.72
N GLY A 3 17.58 -30.32 -18.52
CA GLY A 3 18.47 -29.34 -17.89
C GLY A 3 18.47 -27.99 -18.63
N LEU A 4 18.33 -28.04 -19.97
CA LEU A 4 18.21 -26.86 -20.82
C LEU A 4 16.91 -26.08 -20.54
N LEU A 5 15.77 -26.78 -20.41
CA LEU A 5 14.48 -26.15 -20.16
C LEU A 5 14.49 -25.38 -18.83
N ARG A 6 15.11 -25.95 -17.78
CA ARG A 6 15.28 -25.28 -16.47
C ARG A 6 16.09 -23.99 -16.55
N ARG A 7 17.16 -24.01 -17.34
CA ARG A 7 18.08 -22.86 -17.51
C ARG A 7 17.49 -21.72 -18.32
N ILE A 8 16.42 -21.96 -19.06
CA ILE A 8 15.78 -20.93 -19.89
C ILE A 8 14.45 -20.50 -19.26
N ALA A 9 13.58 -21.46 -18.92
CA ALA A 9 12.23 -21.18 -18.44
C ALA A 9 12.22 -20.43 -17.09
N ILE A 10 13.08 -20.79 -16.14
CA ILE A 10 13.10 -20.14 -14.82
C ILE A 10 13.66 -18.72 -14.90
N PRO A 11 14.80 -18.45 -15.55
CA PRO A 11 15.23 -17.07 -15.78
C PRO A 11 14.20 -16.25 -16.55
N ALA A 12 13.58 -16.81 -17.59
CA ALA A 12 12.55 -16.10 -18.36
C ALA A 12 11.34 -15.75 -17.47
N LEU A 13 10.90 -16.66 -16.59
CA LEU A 13 9.84 -16.41 -15.64
C LEU A 13 10.21 -15.28 -14.66
N LEU A 14 11.39 -15.35 -14.04
CA LEU A 14 11.85 -14.32 -13.10
C LEU A 14 12.01 -12.95 -13.79
N LEU A 15 12.54 -12.92 -15.01
CA LEU A 15 12.62 -11.66 -15.78
C LEU A 15 11.24 -11.12 -16.14
N THR A 16 10.26 -11.99 -16.40
CA THR A 16 8.87 -11.58 -16.64
C THR A 16 8.28 -10.95 -15.38
N CYS A 17 8.57 -11.48 -14.19
CA CYS A 17 8.18 -10.87 -12.91
C CYS A 17 8.80 -9.49 -12.74
N VAL A 18 10.11 -9.34 -12.94
CA VAL A 18 10.79 -8.04 -12.89
C VAL A 18 10.15 -7.01 -13.84
N VAL A 19 9.78 -7.40 -15.06
CA VAL A 19 9.10 -6.50 -16.01
C VAL A 19 7.71 -6.11 -15.51
N ILE A 20 6.94 -7.06 -14.96
CA ILE A 20 5.62 -6.78 -14.38
C ILE A 20 5.77 -5.83 -13.18
N GLU A 21 6.72 -6.10 -12.30
CA GLU A 21 7.04 -5.29 -11.11
C GLU A 21 7.47 -3.87 -11.47
N TRP A 22 8.30 -3.73 -12.50
CA TRP A 22 8.68 -2.42 -13.01
C TRP A 22 7.48 -1.66 -13.60
N SER A 23 6.62 -2.34 -14.38
CA SER A 23 5.47 -1.70 -15.03
C SER A 23 4.34 -1.31 -14.07
N ARG A 24 4.13 -2.08 -13.00
CA ARG A 24 3.04 -1.88 -12.02
C ARG A 24 3.53 -1.20 -10.74
N GLY A 25 4.84 -1.06 -10.56
CA GLY A 25 5.43 -0.50 -9.34
C GLY A 25 4.95 -1.25 -8.10
N GLY A 26 4.68 -0.50 -7.03
CA GLY A 26 4.28 -1.05 -5.74
C GLY A 26 3.04 -1.94 -5.75
N ASP A 27 2.19 -1.89 -6.80
CA ASP A 27 0.97 -2.68 -6.91
C ASP A 27 1.22 -4.15 -7.30
N SER A 28 2.43 -4.48 -7.76
CA SER A 28 2.82 -5.87 -8.01
C SER A 28 3.10 -6.66 -6.74
N LEU A 29 3.39 -5.99 -5.61
CA LEU A 29 3.73 -6.68 -4.37
C LEU A 29 2.56 -7.52 -3.86
N PRO A 30 2.79 -8.80 -3.49
CA PRO A 30 1.83 -9.58 -2.74
C PRO A 30 1.42 -8.86 -1.45
N ASN A 31 0.15 -8.95 -1.08
CA ASN A 31 -0.43 -8.35 0.10
C ASN A 31 0.30 -8.75 1.38
N TRP A 32 0.75 -10.00 1.51
CA TRP A 32 1.51 -10.45 2.68
C TRP A 32 2.85 -9.71 2.80
N LEU A 33 3.51 -9.44 1.68
CA LEU A 33 4.79 -8.75 1.62
C LEU A 33 4.60 -7.24 1.82
N ALA A 34 3.54 -6.66 1.27
CA ALA A 34 3.12 -5.29 1.55
C ALA A 34 2.83 -5.10 3.05
N ASN A 35 2.07 -6.01 3.68
CA ASN A 35 1.79 -5.96 5.11
C ASN A 35 3.08 -6.11 5.97
N LEU A 36 4.01 -6.96 5.54
CA LEU A 36 5.31 -7.09 6.20
C LEU A 36 6.11 -5.78 6.11
N SER A 37 6.06 -5.08 4.96
CA SER A 37 6.76 -3.81 4.77
C SER A 37 6.27 -2.72 5.74
N VAL A 38 4.97 -2.71 6.05
CA VAL A 38 4.36 -1.81 7.04
C VAL A 38 4.80 -2.19 8.45
N LYS A 39 4.69 -3.48 8.82
CA LYS A 39 5.08 -3.95 10.18
C LYS A 39 6.54 -3.70 10.51
N THR A 40 7.42 -3.75 9.51
CA THR A 40 8.86 -3.54 9.67
C THR A 40 9.28 -2.07 9.50
N GLY A 41 8.37 -1.19 9.05
CA GLY A 41 8.70 0.21 8.73
C GLY A 41 9.65 0.37 7.54
N ALA A 42 9.85 -0.69 6.73
CA ALA A 42 10.77 -0.65 5.59
C ALA A 42 10.23 0.19 4.42
N GLY A 43 8.91 0.31 4.30
CA GLY A 43 8.24 0.94 3.16
C GLY A 43 8.13 0.00 1.96
N SER A 44 7.05 0.13 1.19
CA SER A 44 6.75 -0.75 0.05
C SER A 44 7.77 -0.62 -1.09
N ASP A 45 8.25 0.58 -1.38
CA ASP A 45 9.26 0.82 -2.41
C ASP A 45 10.57 0.05 -2.14
N LYS A 46 11.11 0.10 -0.91
CA LYS A 46 12.34 -0.61 -0.57
C LYS A 46 12.17 -2.12 -0.68
N VAL A 47 11.02 -2.64 -0.22
CA VAL A 47 10.72 -4.08 -0.29
C VAL A 47 10.58 -4.55 -1.73
N LEU A 48 9.96 -3.76 -2.61
CA LEU A 48 9.88 -4.06 -4.04
C LEU A 48 11.26 -4.07 -4.70
N ARG A 49 12.13 -3.10 -4.41
CA ARG A 49 13.51 -3.09 -4.94
C ARG A 49 14.31 -4.32 -4.50
N ILE A 50 14.14 -4.74 -3.25
CA ILE A 50 14.79 -5.96 -2.73
C ILE A 50 14.25 -7.19 -3.48
N LEU A 51 12.94 -7.27 -3.71
CA LEU A 51 12.32 -8.37 -4.46
C LEU A 51 12.88 -8.44 -5.89
N ILE A 52 12.85 -7.33 -6.64
CA ILE A 52 13.44 -7.23 -7.99
C ILE A 52 14.91 -7.67 -7.98
N ALA A 53 15.70 -7.21 -7.01
CA ALA A 53 17.11 -7.58 -6.91
C ALA A 53 17.31 -9.09 -6.71
N VAL A 54 16.48 -9.71 -5.85
CA VAL A 54 16.51 -11.16 -5.61
C VAL A 54 16.10 -11.95 -6.86
N GLU A 55 15.10 -11.47 -7.60
CA GLU A 55 14.66 -12.10 -8.85
C GLU A 55 15.73 -12.02 -9.94
N LEU A 56 16.36 -10.86 -10.13
CA LEU A 56 17.49 -10.67 -11.05
C LEU A 56 18.69 -11.56 -10.67
N CYS A 57 19.03 -11.63 -9.38
CA CYS A 57 20.04 -12.56 -8.88
C CYS A 57 19.68 -14.01 -9.25
N GLY A 58 18.45 -14.43 -8.96
CA GLY A 58 17.95 -15.76 -9.27
C GLY A 58 18.06 -16.08 -10.76
N ALA A 59 17.61 -15.18 -11.62
CA ALA A 59 17.67 -15.33 -13.07
C ALA A 59 19.11 -15.52 -13.57
N MET A 60 20.04 -14.65 -13.14
CA MET A 60 21.45 -14.74 -13.51
C MET A 60 22.10 -16.03 -13.00
N PHE A 61 21.85 -16.43 -11.74
CA PHE A 61 22.41 -17.66 -11.19
C PHE A 61 21.89 -18.92 -11.87
N ALA A 62 20.60 -18.94 -12.21
CA ALA A 62 20.00 -20.06 -12.94
C ALA A 62 20.51 -20.15 -14.38
N PHE A 63 20.79 -19.02 -15.02
CA PHE A 63 21.35 -18.97 -16.36
C PHE A 63 22.83 -19.39 -16.40
N LEU A 64 23.66 -18.84 -15.51
CA LEU A 64 25.11 -19.03 -15.52
C LEU A 64 25.58 -20.38 -14.97
N SER A 65 24.79 -21.08 -14.15
CA SER A 65 25.21 -22.32 -13.48
C SER A 65 24.17 -23.44 -13.54
N SER A 66 24.54 -24.59 -14.11
CA SER A 66 23.69 -25.80 -14.10
C SER A 66 23.38 -26.27 -12.69
N GLY A 67 24.38 -26.27 -11.81
CA GLY A 67 24.22 -26.75 -10.44
C GLY A 67 23.25 -25.90 -9.63
N LEU A 68 23.31 -24.57 -9.82
CA LEU A 68 22.42 -23.63 -9.14
C LEU A 68 21.03 -23.57 -9.78
N SER A 69 20.91 -23.77 -11.10
CA SER A 69 19.62 -23.71 -11.80
C SER A 69 18.53 -24.58 -11.16
N ARG A 70 18.87 -25.77 -10.66
CA ARG A 70 17.90 -26.64 -9.96
C ARG A 70 17.48 -26.06 -8.61
N ARG A 71 18.43 -25.50 -7.85
CA ARG A 71 18.15 -24.91 -6.54
C ARG A 71 17.31 -23.64 -6.68
N VAL A 72 17.67 -22.78 -7.62
CA VAL A 72 16.88 -21.58 -7.95
C VAL A 72 15.48 -22.00 -8.39
N ALA A 73 15.34 -22.94 -9.34
CA ALA A 73 14.02 -23.43 -9.77
C ALA A 73 13.16 -23.95 -8.60
N TRP A 74 13.78 -24.65 -7.64
CA TRP A 74 13.08 -25.16 -6.47
C TRP A 74 12.64 -24.03 -5.52
N LEU A 75 13.54 -23.08 -5.23
CA LEU A 75 13.23 -21.90 -4.40
C LEU A 75 12.15 -21.03 -5.05
N THR A 76 12.25 -20.78 -6.35
CA THR A 76 11.23 -20.06 -7.13
C THR A 76 9.90 -20.80 -7.04
N GLY A 77 9.87 -22.12 -7.26
CA GLY A 77 8.66 -22.93 -7.12
C GLY A 77 8.00 -22.81 -5.74
N ILE A 78 8.79 -22.85 -4.67
CA ILE A 78 8.30 -22.64 -3.29
C ILE A 78 7.75 -21.23 -3.11
N ALA A 79 8.49 -20.20 -3.53
CA ALA A 79 8.10 -18.82 -3.36
C ALA A 79 6.75 -18.53 -4.05
N PHE A 80 6.58 -19.02 -5.28
CA PHE A 80 5.31 -18.91 -6.02
C PHE A 80 4.16 -19.68 -5.36
N ALA A 81 4.40 -20.92 -4.94
CA ALA A 81 3.38 -21.73 -4.27
C ALA A 81 2.95 -21.10 -2.93
N PHE A 82 3.92 -20.67 -2.13
CA PHE A 82 3.67 -19.99 -0.86
C PHE A 82 2.91 -18.67 -1.07
N SER A 83 3.37 -17.83 -2.00
CA SER A 83 2.72 -16.55 -2.26
C SER A 83 1.30 -16.74 -2.79
N GLY A 84 1.07 -17.72 -3.68
CA GLY A 84 -0.27 -18.06 -4.16
C GLY A 84 -1.18 -18.53 -3.02
N LEU A 85 -0.71 -19.42 -2.15
CA LEU A 85 -1.48 -19.89 -0.99
C LEU A 85 -1.77 -18.78 0.02
N ALA A 86 -0.78 -17.92 0.30
CA ALA A 86 -0.94 -16.80 1.23
C ALA A 86 -2.00 -15.80 0.75
N GLU A 87 -2.00 -15.47 -0.55
CA GLU A 87 -3.02 -14.60 -1.15
C GLU A 87 -4.40 -15.26 -1.17
N LEU A 88 -4.50 -16.54 -1.54
CA LEU A 88 -5.78 -17.26 -1.50
C LEU A 88 -6.35 -17.31 -0.08
N SER A 89 -5.49 -17.54 0.92
CA SER A 89 -5.91 -17.51 2.33
C SER A 89 -6.37 -16.12 2.75
N ALA A 90 -5.72 -15.06 2.29
CA ALA A 90 -6.14 -13.68 2.56
C ALA A 90 -7.50 -13.36 1.91
N ILE A 91 -7.75 -13.84 0.70
CA ILE A 91 -9.03 -13.68 0.00
C ILE A 91 -10.15 -14.41 0.73
N ILE A 92 -9.93 -15.67 1.13
CA ILE A 92 -10.94 -16.50 1.82
C ILE A 92 -11.27 -15.94 3.21
N ASN A 93 -10.27 -15.40 3.91
CA ASN A 93 -10.43 -14.82 5.24
C ASN A 93 -10.78 -13.32 5.20
N ALA A 94 -11.05 -12.74 4.02
CA ALA A 94 -11.42 -11.35 3.92
C ALA A 94 -12.78 -11.13 4.61
N PRO A 95 -12.90 -10.21 5.59
CA PRO A 95 -14.17 -9.95 6.26
C PRO A 95 -15.14 -9.28 5.29
N GLY A 96 -16.38 -9.77 5.17
CA GLY A 96 -17.44 -9.18 4.36
C GLY A 96 -18.39 -10.20 3.74
N ASP A 97 -19.63 -9.80 3.50
CA ASP A 97 -20.66 -10.65 2.87
C ASP A 97 -20.71 -10.49 1.33
N ALA A 98 -19.90 -9.61 0.75
CA ALA A 98 -19.88 -9.39 -0.70
C ALA A 98 -18.97 -10.40 -1.41
N ALA A 99 -19.41 -10.83 -2.59
CA ALA A 99 -18.62 -11.71 -3.45
C ALA A 99 -17.33 -11.02 -3.92
N VAL A 100 -16.18 -11.64 -3.67
CA VAL A 100 -14.88 -11.15 -4.14
C VAL A 100 -14.81 -11.24 -5.67
N PRO A 101 -14.41 -10.17 -6.39
CA PRO A 101 -14.33 -10.18 -7.84
C PRO A 101 -13.47 -11.31 -8.39
N ALA A 102 -13.92 -11.97 -9.45
CA ALA A 102 -13.21 -13.10 -10.07
C ALA A 102 -11.76 -12.77 -10.48
N SER A 103 -11.48 -11.52 -10.86
CA SER A 103 -10.16 -11.04 -11.22
C SER A 103 -9.12 -11.18 -10.09
N MET A 104 -9.53 -11.09 -8.82
CA MET A 104 -8.64 -11.22 -7.67
C MET A 104 -8.11 -12.64 -7.46
N TRP A 105 -8.83 -13.65 -7.98
CA TRP A 105 -8.44 -15.05 -7.87
C TRP A 105 -7.40 -15.47 -8.90
N ILE A 106 -7.33 -14.77 -10.04
CA ILE A 106 -6.51 -15.18 -11.19
C ILE A 106 -5.03 -15.20 -10.83
N ALA A 107 -4.49 -14.08 -10.35
CA ALA A 107 -3.06 -13.96 -10.04
C ALA A 107 -2.56 -15.01 -9.02
N PRO A 108 -3.22 -15.21 -7.85
CA PRO A 108 -2.74 -16.18 -6.88
C PRO A 108 -2.94 -17.63 -7.32
N LEU A 109 -4.00 -17.94 -8.10
CA LEU A 109 -4.18 -19.27 -8.70
C LEU A 109 -3.09 -19.56 -9.75
N VAL A 110 -2.77 -18.60 -10.61
CA VAL A 110 -1.69 -18.73 -11.60
C VAL A 110 -0.35 -18.91 -10.90
N GLY A 111 -0.05 -18.10 -9.88
CA GLY A 111 1.17 -18.24 -9.09
C GLY A 111 1.27 -19.61 -8.41
N LEU A 112 0.19 -20.08 -7.79
CA LEU A 112 0.13 -21.40 -7.19
C LEU A 112 0.33 -22.52 -8.22
N ALA A 113 -0.34 -22.43 -9.37
CA ALA A 113 -0.21 -23.41 -10.44
C ALA A 113 1.22 -23.48 -11.00
N ILE A 114 1.87 -22.34 -11.21
CA ILE A 114 3.27 -22.26 -11.65
C ILE A 114 4.20 -22.85 -10.57
N GLY A 115 4.00 -22.47 -9.31
CA GLY A 115 4.81 -22.96 -8.19
C GLY A 115 4.69 -24.48 -7.99
N ALA A 116 3.46 -24.98 -7.87
CA ALA A 116 3.18 -26.40 -7.70
C ALA A 116 3.62 -27.22 -8.92
N GLY A 117 3.37 -26.74 -10.14
CA GLY A 117 3.81 -27.39 -11.38
C GLY A 117 5.34 -27.48 -11.47
N THR A 118 6.05 -26.41 -11.12
CA THR A 118 7.52 -26.40 -11.06
C THR A 118 8.04 -27.42 -10.04
N LEU A 119 7.47 -27.46 -8.85
CA LEU A 119 7.87 -28.41 -7.80
C LEU A 119 7.58 -29.86 -8.21
N ALA A 120 6.41 -30.16 -8.77
CA ALA A 120 6.06 -31.49 -9.27
C ALA A 120 7.04 -31.97 -10.35
N LEU A 121 7.46 -31.09 -11.25
CA LEU A 121 8.47 -31.39 -12.28
C LEU A 121 9.87 -31.64 -11.71
N LEU A 122 10.20 -31.05 -10.54
CA LEU A 122 11.50 -31.18 -9.87
C LEU A 122 11.58 -32.38 -8.91
N MET A 123 10.45 -32.85 -8.41
CA MET A 123 10.32 -34.04 -7.55
C MET A 123 10.50 -35.35 -8.33
N ARG A 124 10.40 -35.33 -9.66
CA ARG A 124 10.70 -36.50 -10.49
C ARG A 124 12.15 -36.95 -10.22
N PRO A 125 12.39 -38.25 -9.95
CA PRO A 125 13.72 -38.76 -9.63
C PRO A 125 14.69 -38.42 -10.78
N ASN A 126 15.77 -37.74 -10.44
CA ASN A 126 16.85 -37.48 -11.39
C ASN A 126 17.90 -38.59 -11.28
N PRO A 127 18.58 -38.91 -12.39
CA PRO A 127 19.78 -39.73 -12.35
C PRO A 127 20.82 -39.12 -11.40
N THR A 128 21.66 -40.02 -10.88
CA THR A 128 22.63 -39.85 -9.80
C THR A 128 23.34 -38.49 -9.84
N PRO A 129 23.40 -37.74 -8.72
CA PRO A 129 24.05 -36.44 -8.71
C PRO A 129 25.53 -36.56 -9.09
N ALA A 130 25.98 -35.71 -10.03
CA ALA A 130 27.38 -35.56 -10.32
C ALA A 130 28.16 -35.17 -9.04
N PRO A 131 29.43 -35.60 -8.89
CA PRO A 131 30.23 -35.30 -7.71
C PRO A 131 30.29 -33.79 -7.46
N ARG A 132 30.19 -33.40 -6.18
CA ARG A 132 30.25 -32.00 -5.75
C ARG A 132 31.64 -31.44 -6.07
N GLY A 133 31.73 -30.62 -7.12
CA GLY A 133 32.95 -29.85 -7.39
C GLY A 133 33.24 -28.86 -6.25
N ARG A 134 34.52 -28.69 -5.90
CA ARG A 134 34.95 -27.71 -4.89
C ARG A 134 34.49 -26.29 -5.27
N ILE A 135 34.10 -25.51 -4.25
CA ILE A 135 33.82 -24.08 -4.40
C ILE A 135 35.17 -23.38 -4.62
N SER A 136 35.36 -22.78 -5.79
CA SER A 136 36.56 -21.98 -6.07
C SER A 136 36.31 -20.52 -5.69
N ALA A 137 37.36 -19.80 -5.29
CA ALA A 137 37.30 -18.37 -4.98
C ALA A 137 36.67 -17.55 -6.11
N LEU A 138 36.97 -17.92 -7.37
CA LEU A 138 36.40 -17.28 -8.56
C LEU A 138 34.86 -17.39 -8.61
N LYS A 139 34.27 -18.52 -8.18
CA LYS A 139 32.81 -18.68 -8.12
C LYS A 139 32.18 -17.78 -7.06
N VAL A 140 32.86 -17.59 -5.93
CA VAL A 140 32.40 -16.70 -4.86
C VAL A 140 32.45 -15.25 -5.33
N ILE A 141 33.57 -14.82 -5.92
CA ILE A 141 33.73 -13.47 -6.48
C ILE A 141 32.67 -13.21 -7.56
N GLY A 142 32.47 -14.16 -8.48
CA GLY A 142 31.42 -14.06 -9.50
C GLY A 142 30.01 -13.94 -8.90
N ALA A 143 29.71 -14.67 -7.83
CA ALA A 143 28.42 -14.57 -7.16
C ALA A 143 28.21 -13.22 -6.47
N VAL A 144 29.24 -12.68 -5.82
CA VAL A 144 29.19 -11.34 -5.21
C VAL A 144 29.01 -10.26 -6.28
N ALA A 145 29.72 -10.37 -7.41
CA ALA A 145 29.58 -9.42 -8.52
C ALA A 145 28.17 -9.43 -9.13
N VAL A 146 27.59 -10.63 -9.33
CA VAL A 146 26.20 -10.80 -9.80
C VAL A 146 25.21 -10.15 -8.81
N ALA A 147 25.40 -10.37 -7.51
CA ALA A 147 24.55 -9.75 -6.48
C ALA A 147 24.67 -8.23 -6.48
N ALA A 148 25.90 -7.69 -6.45
CA ALA A 148 26.13 -6.25 -6.47
C ALA A 148 25.50 -5.59 -7.71
N PHE A 149 25.61 -6.23 -8.88
CA PHE A 149 25.01 -5.74 -10.12
C PHE A 149 23.47 -5.73 -10.04
N ALA A 150 22.84 -6.82 -9.60
CA ALA A 150 21.39 -6.90 -9.47
C ALA A 150 20.83 -5.84 -8.50
N PHE A 151 21.45 -5.70 -7.31
CA PHE A 151 21.03 -4.70 -6.33
C PHE A 151 21.28 -3.27 -6.82
N GLY A 152 22.39 -3.02 -7.51
CA GLY A 152 22.68 -1.73 -8.12
C GLY A 152 21.68 -1.35 -9.21
N LEU A 153 21.28 -2.31 -10.05
CA LEU A 153 20.26 -2.10 -11.08
C LEU A 153 18.89 -1.84 -10.46
N ALA A 154 18.44 -2.69 -9.53
CA ALA A 154 17.16 -2.54 -8.85
C ALA A 154 17.06 -1.20 -8.09
N GLY A 155 18.15 -0.74 -7.48
CA GLY A 155 18.22 0.54 -6.77
C GLY A 155 18.06 1.77 -7.68
N ARG A 156 18.27 1.62 -8.99
CA ARG A 156 18.14 2.71 -9.99
C ARG A 156 16.82 2.70 -10.76
N LEU A 157 16.00 1.67 -10.59
CA LEU A 157 14.69 1.63 -11.25
C LEU A 157 13.78 2.69 -10.64
N ASP A 158 13.11 3.42 -11.52
CA ASP A 158 11.99 4.28 -11.15
C ASP A 158 10.74 3.40 -11.03
N LEU A 159 10.15 3.38 -9.83
CA LEU A 159 9.04 2.51 -9.49
C LEU A 159 7.87 3.36 -9.06
N ALA A 160 6.72 3.15 -9.70
CA ALA A 160 5.50 3.81 -9.27
C ALA A 160 5.19 3.43 -7.81
N PRO A 161 4.83 4.39 -6.95
CA PRO A 161 4.44 4.09 -5.57
C PRO A 161 3.21 3.20 -5.58
N ARG A 162 3.12 2.31 -4.57
CA ARG A 162 1.93 1.45 -4.41
C ARG A 162 0.70 2.34 -4.27
N THR A 163 -0.27 2.17 -5.15
CA THR A 163 -1.59 2.75 -4.94
C THR A 163 -2.26 1.93 -3.85
N ASN A 164 -2.65 2.59 -2.75
CA ASN A 164 -3.41 1.93 -1.68
C ASN A 164 -4.85 1.64 -2.14
N SER A 165 -5.06 1.05 -3.32
CA SER A 165 -6.37 0.56 -3.74
C SER A 165 -6.60 -0.81 -3.12
N ARG A 166 -6.82 -0.84 -1.80
CA ARG A 166 -7.56 -1.96 -1.25
C ARG A 166 -9.02 -1.74 -1.69
N PHE A 167 -9.68 -2.72 -2.27
CA PHE A 167 -11.13 -2.66 -2.38
C PHE A 167 -11.71 -3.09 -1.03
N SER A 168 -12.63 -2.27 -0.53
CA SER A 168 -13.50 -2.52 0.61
C SER A 168 -14.12 -3.90 0.53
N SER A 169 -14.49 -4.47 1.67
CA SER A 169 -15.35 -5.65 1.78
C SER A 169 -16.69 -5.51 1.03
N SER A 170 -17.07 -4.30 0.62
CA SER A 170 -18.24 -4.00 -0.22
C SER A 170 -17.92 -3.82 -1.72
N GLY A 171 -16.68 -4.06 -2.16
CA GLY A 171 -16.25 -3.83 -3.54
C GLY A 171 -16.00 -2.36 -3.89
N ALA A 172 -16.10 -1.46 -2.91
CA ALA A 172 -15.78 -0.04 -3.09
C ALA A 172 -14.28 0.24 -3.05
N GLU A 173 -13.82 1.19 -3.84
CA GLU A 173 -12.44 1.66 -3.82
C GLU A 173 -12.10 2.20 -2.42
N MET A 174 -11.13 1.61 -1.70
CA MET A 174 -10.60 2.25 -0.49
C MET A 174 -9.57 3.30 -0.89
N VAL A 175 -9.69 4.47 -0.29
CA VAL A 175 -8.72 5.55 -0.43
C VAL A 175 -8.11 5.83 0.94
N VAL A 176 -6.81 5.59 1.06
CA VAL A 176 -6.06 5.92 2.28
C VAL A 176 -5.61 7.36 2.19
N LEU A 177 -6.07 8.18 3.14
CA LEU A 177 -5.56 9.52 3.34
C LEU A 177 -4.62 9.46 4.54
N ASN A 178 -3.37 9.89 4.36
CA ASN A 178 -2.42 10.05 5.45
C ASN A 178 -2.11 11.55 5.66
N PRO A 179 -2.95 12.27 6.43
CA PRO A 179 -2.76 13.68 6.66
C PRO A 179 -1.38 14.06 7.21
N SER A 180 -0.74 13.17 7.99
CA SER A 180 0.57 13.47 8.59
C SER A 180 1.68 13.76 7.58
N GLU A 181 1.54 13.23 6.36
CA GLU A 181 2.49 13.45 5.26
C GLU A 181 2.25 14.78 4.52
N TRP A 182 1.14 15.48 4.80
CA TRP A 182 0.76 16.67 4.04
C TRP A 182 1.49 17.94 4.49
N VAL A 183 2.20 17.92 5.61
CA VAL A 183 2.90 19.10 6.13
C VAL A 183 3.90 19.64 5.10
N GLY A 184 3.77 20.93 4.77
CA GLY A 184 4.53 21.61 3.73
C GLY A 184 3.94 21.55 2.32
N MET A 185 2.99 20.64 2.08
CA MET A 185 2.29 20.51 0.79
C MET A 185 1.14 21.51 0.68
N THR A 186 0.74 21.81 -0.55
CA THR A 186 -0.53 22.48 -0.84
C THR A 186 -1.69 21.48 -0.77
N MET A 187 -2.92 21.96 -0.60
CA MET A 187 -4.10 21.08 -0.59
C MET A 187 -4.29 20.33 -1.92
N ALA A 188 -3.85 20.92 -3.04
CA ALA A 188 -3.85 20.28 -4.35
C ALA A 188 -2.88 19.07 -4.42
N GLU A 189 -1.73 19.18 -3.76
CA GLU A 189 -0.71 18.13 -3.69
C GLU A 189 -1.06 17.02 -2.68
N ALA A 190 -1.76 17.37 -1.59
CA ALA A 190 -2.17 16.48 -0.50
C ALA A 190 -3.13 15.33 -0.90
N GLY A 191 -3.45 15.19 -2.20
CA GLY A 191 -4.26 14.10 -2.75
C GLY A 191 -5.77 14.23 -2.50
N VAL A 192 -6.18 14.81 -1.37
CA VAL A 192 -7.60 14.96 -1.00
C VAL A 192 -8.37 15.89 -1.95
N ALA A 193 -7.72 16.92 -2.51
CA ALA A 193 -8.34 17.84 -3.46
C ALA A 193 -8.79 17.15 -4.77
N ARG A 194 -8.22 16.00 -5.13
CA ARG A 194 -8.68 15.21 -6.29
C ARG A 194 -10.09 14.65 -6.10
N HIS A 195 -10.51 14.51 -4.85
CA HIS A 195 -11.81 13.96 -4.47
C HIS A 195 -12.76 15.03 -3.97
N VAL A 196 -12.22 16.14 -3.47
CA VAL A 196 -12.98 17.31 -3.03
C VAL A 196 -12.35 18.57 -3.63
N PRO A 197 -12.61 18.86 -4.92
CA PRO A 197 -11.95 19.97 -5.62
C PRO A 197 -12.24 21.33 -5.00
N SER A 198 -13.37 21.47 -4.29
CA SER A 198 -13.70 22.69 -3.55
C SER A 198 -12.72 22.99 -2.41
N LEU A 199 -11.99 22.01 -1.86
CA LEU A 199 -11.03 22.30 -0.78
C LEU A 199 -9.88 23.22 -1.21
N THR A 200 -9.47 23.14 -2.48
CA THR A 200 -8.38 23.99 -2.97
C THR A 200 -8.72 25.48 -2.88
N PRO A 201 -9.76 26.02 -3.54
CA PRO A 201 -10.08 27.44 -3.47
C PRO A 201 -10.40 27.91 -2.05
N LEU A 202 -11.01 27.07 -1.21
CA LEU A 202 -11.38 27.43 0.16
C LEU A 202 -10.18 27.60 1.10
N THR A 203 -9.01 27.08 0.72
CA THR A 203 -7.81 27.09 1.55
C THR A 203 -6.68 27.95 0.99
N LEU A 204 -6.90 28.65 -0.13
CA LEU A 204 -5.87 29.48 -0.78
C LEU A 204 -5.44 30.69 0.06
N GLU A 205 -6.36 31.29 0.81
CA GLU A 205 -6.14 32.57 1.48
C GLU A 205 -6.36 32.48 3.00
N GLY A 206 -5.47 33.15 3.74
CA GLY A 206 -5.56 33.25 5.20
C GLY A 206 -5.28 31.94 5.92
N THR A 207 -5.71 31.88 7.17
CA THR A 207 -5.60 30.68 8.01
C THR A 207 -6.92 29.93 8.00
N LYS A 208 -6.89 28.68 7.54
CA LYS A 208 -8.06 27.79 7.47
C LYS A 208 -7.80 26.51 8.25
N TRP A 209 -8.85 25.95 8.85
CA TRP A 209 -8.79 24.65 9.51
C TRP A 209 -9.70 23.67 8.79
N VAL A 210 -9.11 22.63 8.20
CA VAL A 210 -9.85 21.53 7.58
C VAL A 210 -9.96 20.41 8.62
N VAL A 211 -11.19 20.04 8.99
CA VAL A 211 -11.45 19.06 10.05
C VAL A 211 -12.18 17.87 9.47
N PHE A 212 -11.52 16.72 9.39
CA PHE A 212 -12.14 15.46 8.96
C PHE A 212 -12.87 14.84 10.14
N TYR A 213 -14.16 14.58 9.99
CA TYR A 213 -15.00 14.12 11.09
C TYR A 213 -16.02 13.06 10.62
N SER A 214 -16.55 12.31 11.59
CA SER A 214 -17.67 11.40 11.39
C SER A 214 -18.80 11.78 12.35
N PRO A 215 -20.08 11.73 11.94
CA PRO A 215 -21.20 12.19 12.77
C PRO A 215 -21.41 11.28 13.98
N THR A 216 -21.09 9.99 13.86
CA THR A 216 -21.22 9.00 14.94
C THR A 216 -19.98 8.94 15.85
N CYS A 217 -19.01 9.82 15.67
CA CYS A 217 -17.74 9.81 16.41
C CYS A 217 -17.84 10.71 17.65
N GLY A 218 -17.98 10.12 18.84
CA GLY A 218 -18.09 10.88 20.10
C GLY A 218 -16.92 11.83 20.36
N ARG A 219 -15.69 11.43 20.00
CA ARG A 219 -14.51 12.32 20.10
C ARG A 219 -14.59 13.51 19.15
N CYS A 220 -15.23 13.35 18.00
CA CYS A 220 -15.38 14.42 17.02
C CYS A 220 -16.28 15.52 17.59
N HIS A 221 -17.41 15.16 18.20
CA HIS A 221 -18.27 16.11 18.93
C HIS A 221 -17.52 16.89 20.01
N GLU A 222 -16.69 16.19 20.80
CA GLU A 222 -15.89 16.83 21.85
C GLU A 222 -14.87 17.84 21.28
N VAL A 223 -14.21 17.50 20.18
CA VAL A 223 -13.24 18.37 19.51
C VAL A 223 -13.92 19.60 18.92
N PHE A 224 -15.07 19.43 18.25
CA PHE A 224 -15.84 20.55 17.72
C PHE A 224 -16.29 21.50 18.83
N ARG A 225 -16.82 20.98 19.93
CA ARG A 225 -17.24 21.79 21.08
C ARG A 225 -16.07 22.54 21.74
N THR A 226 -14.91 21.90 21.86
CA THR A 226 -13.76 22.47 22.58
C THR A 226 -13.00 23.51 21.74
N TYR A 227 -12.77 23.24 20.45
CA TYR A 227 -11.87 24.05 19.61
C TYR A 227 -12.59 24.87 18.54
N PHE A 228 -13.83 24.55 18.23
CA PHE A 228 -14.60 25.13 17.12
C PHE A 228 -15.99 25.58 17.57
N SER A 229 -16.16 25.85 18.87
CA SER A 229 -17.38 26.46 19.39
C SER A 229 -17.49 27.92 18.96
N GLY A 230 -18.70 28.37 18.64
CA GLY A 230 -18.97 29.74 18.20
C GLY A 230 -18.84 29.97 16.68
N PRO A 231 -19.09 31.21 16.22
CA PRO A 231 -19.02 31.56 14.80
C PRO A 231 -17.60 31.38 14.25
N GLN A 232 -17.46 30.66 13.14
CA GLN A 232 -16.17 30.41 12.50
C GLN A 232 -15.90 31.29 11.28
N ASP A 233 -16.87 32.10 10.85
CA ASP A 233 -16.76 33.03 9.71
C ASP A 233 -16.12 32.43 8.44
N GLY A 234 -16.42 31.17 8.14
CA GLY A 234 -15.88 30.46 6.98
C GLY A 234 -14.39 30.10 7.08
N ASN A 235 -13.78 30.20 8.26
CA ASN A 235 -12.37 29.80 8.47
C ASN A 235 -12.21 28.32 8.78
N VAL A 236 -13.29 27.62 9.06
CA VAL A 236 -13.29 26.18 9.35
C VAL A 236 -14.08 25.45 8.29
N ILE A 237 -13.46 24.43 7.72
CA ILE A 237 -14.03 23.56 6.72
C ILE A 237 -14.21 22.18 7.36
N ALA A 238 -15.43 21.83 7.68
CA ALA A 238 -15.79 20.54 8.25
C ALA A 238 -16.00 19.53 7.10
N VAL A 239 -15.09 18.55 7.00
CA VAL A 239 -15.12 17.51 5.98
C VAL A 239 -15.72 16.24 6.55
N LEU A 240 -16.94 15.92 6.11
CA LEU A 240 -17.62 14.69 6.47
C LEU A 240 -16.92 13.49 5.83
N VAL A 241 -16.53 12.53 6.67
CA VAL A 241 -16.06 11.20 6.30
C VAL A 241 -17.27 10.26 6.33
N PRO A 242 -17.87 9.92 5.17
CA PRO A 242 -19.02 9.04 5.14
C PRO A 242 -18.61 7.63 5.59
N HIS A 243 -19.59 6.89 6.10
CA HIS A 243 -19.42 5.46 6.30
C HIS A 243 -19.18 4.76 4.96
N GLY A 244 -18.42 3.67 4.98
CA GLY A 244 -18.19 2.89 3.76
C GLY A 244 -19.51 2.41 3.15
N PRO A 245 -19.61 2.29 1.82
CA PRO A 245 -20.83 1.86 1.17
C PRO A 245 -21.21 0.44 1.62
N GLY A 246 -22.50 0.24 1.91
CA GLY A 246 -23.05 -1.02 2.42
C GLY A 246 -22.86 -1.26 3.91
N VAL A 247 -22.24 -0.34 4.67
CA VAL A 247 -22.13 -0.45 6.12
C VAL A 247 -23.44 0.01 6.76
N GLN A 248 -24.13 -0.89 7.47
CA GLN A 248 -25.23 -0.50 8.34
C GLN A 248 -24.69 0.30 9.53
N VAL A 249 -25.08 1.56 9.62
CA VAL A 249 -24.72 2.43 10.74
C VAL A 249 -25.55 1.98 11.95
N LEU A 250 -24.86 1.43 12.95
CA LEU A 250 -25.48 1.13 14.23
C LEU A 250 -25.95 2.45 14.88
N PRO A 251 -27.10 2.45 15.59
CA PRO A 251 -27.55 3.63 16.31
C PRO A 251 -26.45 4.14 17.25
N SER A 252 -26.02 5.39 17.06
CA SER A 252 -25.07 6.06 17.94
C SER A 252 -25.83 6.80 19.05
N ASP A 253 -25.19 6.90 20.20
CA ASP A 253 -25.51 7.79 21.31
C ASP A 253 -25.48 9.28 20.93
N GLN A 254 -24.91 9.62 19.77
CA GLN A 254 -24.89 10.97 19.19
C GLN A 254 -25.72 11.00 17.89
N PRO A 255 -27.06 11.16 17.98
CA PRO A 255 -27.93 11.15 16.80
C PRO A 255 -27.82 12.42 15.95
N ALA A 256 -27.23 13.49 16.49
CA ALA A 256 -27.07 14.77 15.80
C ALA A 256 -25.69 14.88 15.14
N ASP A 257 -25.60 15.70 14.09
CA ASP A 257 -24.32 16.08 13.47
C ASP A 257 -23.50 16.99 14.40
N VAL A 258 -22.20 17.18 14.11
CA VAL A 258 -21.33 18.04 14.92
C VAL A 258 -21.77 19.51 14.88
N GLU A 259 -21.78 20.13 16.06
CA GLU A 259 -22.11 21.55 16.21
C GLU A 259 -20.95 22.41 15.72
N CYS A 260 -21.16 23.09 14.59
CA CYS A 260 -20.28 24.16 14.13
C CYS A 260 -21.06 25.24 13.38
N THR A 261 -21.07 26.44 13.96
CA THR A 261 -21.75 27.62 13.40
C THR A 261 -20.78 28.38 12.50
N GLY A 262 -21.17 28.64 11.25
CA GLY A 262 -20.31 29.32 10.29
C GLY A 262 -19.16 28.46 9.72
N CYS A 263 -19.15 27.16 10.01
CA CYS A 263 -18.31 26.21 9.26
C CYS A 263 -18.82 26.05 7.83
N GLU A 264 -17.89 25.99 6.88
CA GLU A 264 -18.17 25.45 5.56
C GLU A 264 -18.18 23.92 5.64
N ARG A 265 -19.24 23.29 5.14
CA ARG A 265 -19.40 21.84 5.19
C ARG A 265 -19.18 21.24 3.82
N VAL A 266 -18.33 20.24 3.76
CA VAL A 266 -18.07 19.47 2.55
C VAL A 266 -18.06 17.99 2.90
N SER A 267 -18.47 17.12 1.98
CA SER A 267 -18.42 15.67 2.19
C SER A 267 -17.43 15.03 1.25
N LEU A 268 -16.72 14.03 1.75
CA LEU A 268 -16.06 13.08 0.87
C LEU A 268 -17.12 12.26 0.11
N PRO A 269 -16.84 11.83 -1.14
CA PRO A 269 -17.73 10.95 -1.89
C PRO A 269 -18.06 9.66 -1.12
N ASP A 270 -19.34 9.31 -1.05
CA ASP A 270 -19.87 8.11 -0.38
C ASP A 270 -19.61 6.80 -1.14
N THR A 271 -19.24 6.90 -2.42
CA THR A 271 -18.88 5.76 -3.29
C THR A 271 -17.57 5.06 -2.91
N LYS A 272 -16.78 5.65 -2.00
CA LYS A 272 -15.46 5.16 -1.61
C LYS A 272 -15.37 4.89 -0.12
N GLN A 273 -14.51 3.94 0.26
CA GLN A 273 -14.19 3.72 1.67
C GLN A 273 -12.96 4.53 2.05
N TRP A 274 -13.15 5.54 2.88
CA TRP A 274 -12.08 6.42 3.32
C TRP A 274 -11.36 5.83 4.53
N ILE A 275 -10.04 5.66 4.41
CA ILE A 275 -9.18 5.30 5.54
C ILE A 275 -8.45 6.56 5.99
N ILE A 276 -9.06 7.23 6.96
CA ILE A 276 -8.56 8.39 7.69
C ILE A 276 -9.00 8.23 9.15
N THR A 277 -8.30 8.82 10.10
CA THR A 277 -8.65 8.75 11.53
C THR A 277 -9.42 9.99 11.96
N PRO A 278 -10.75 9.96 12.12
CA PRO A 278 -11.49 11.10 12.65
C PRO A 278 -11.38 11.16 14.19
N PRO A 279 -11.34 12.36 14.78
CA PRO A 279 -11.20 13.65 14.11
C PRO A 279 -9.73 13.90 13.74
N THR A 280 -9.49 14.44 12.54
CA THR A 280 -8.16 14.98 12.16
C THR A 280 -8.29 16.46 11.83
N ILE A 281 -7.47 17.29 12.46
CA ILE A 281 -7.37 18.72 12.19
C ILE A 281 -6.16 18.97 11.30
N VAL A 282 -6.38 19.71 10.22
CA VAL A 282 -5.35 20.19 9.29
C VAL A 282 -5.40 21.72 9.28
N LYS A 283 -4.32 22.37 9.75
CA LYS A 283 -4.14 23.82 9.65
C LYS A 283 -3.48 24.14 8.31
N VAL A 284 -4.11 25.04 7.56
CA VAL A 284 -3.63 25.54 6.28
C VAL A 284 -3.43 27.04 6.39
N GLU A 285 -2.26 27.53 5.99
CA GLU A 285 -1.95 28.96 5.94
C GLU A 285 -1.52 29.31 4.52
N ASN A 286 -2.27 30.21 3.88
CA ASN A 286 -2.02 30.69 2.52
C ASN A 286 -1.81 29.53 1.52
N GLY A 287 -2.73 28.56 1.52
CA GLY A 287 -2.71 27.42 0.61
C GLY A 287 -1.75 26.29 0.99
N ARG A 288 -0.94 26.41 2.05
CA ARG A 288 0.00 25.37 2.50
C ARG A 288 -0.34 24.80 3.86
N VAL A 289 -0.25 23.48 3.99
CA VAL A 289 -0.49 22.78 5.24
C VAL A 289 0.68 23.03 6.19
N THR A 290 0.41 23.63 7.34
CA THR A 290 1.44 23.95 8.35
C THR A 290 1.37 23.05 9.57
N CYS A 291 0.22 22.46 9.87
CA CYS A 291 0.06 21.53 10.99
C CYS A 291 -1.00 20.49 10.70
N VAL A 292 -0.78 19.25 11.17
CA VAL A 292 -1.77 18.17 11.11
C VAL A 292 -1.76 17.41 12.43
N THR A 293 -2.93 17.07 12.98
CA THR A 293 -3.00 16.30 14.22
C THR A 293 -4.32 15.51 14.33
N SER A 294 -4.26 14.35 14.97
CA SER A 294 -5.40 13.48 15.27
C SER A 294 -5.47 13.08 16.75
N THR A 295 -4.57 13.61 17.58
CA THR A 295 -4.43 13.23 19.00
C THR A 295 -4.13 14.42 19.91
N ASP A 296 -3.23 15.30 19.48
CA ASP A 296 -2.80 16.50 20.21
C ASP A 296 -3.29 17.75 19.47
N TYR A 297 -4.52 18.17 19.74
CA TYR A 297 -5.22 19.22 18.99
C TYR A 297 -4.66 20.62 19.28
N ASP A 298 -4.23 20.87 20.52
CA ASP A 298 -3.62 22.13 20.97
C ASP A 298 -2.42 22.53 20.11
N ARG A 299 -1.71 21.55 19.55
CA ARG A 299 -0.59 21.79 18.64
C ARG A 299 -0.98 22.55 17.37
N CYS A 300 -2.16 22.26 16.81
CA CYS A 300 -2.60 22.88 15.56
C CYS A 300 -3.63 23.99 15.76
N ARG A 301 -4.35 24.00 16.88
CA ARG A 301 -5.30 25.04 17.24
C ARG A 301 -5.46 25.07 18.74
N THR A 302 -5.23 26.23 19.34
CA THR A 302 -5.42 26.41 20.77
C THR A 302 -6.84 26.91 21.06
N PRO A 303 -7.41 26.64 22.24
CA PRO A 303 -8.71 27.20 22.63
C PRO A 303 -8.72 28.74 22.70
N ALA A 304 -7.54 29.38 22.79
CA ALA A 304 -7.41 30.83 22.75
C ALA A 304 -7.71 31.43 21.36
N ASP A 305 -7.53 30.64 20.29
CA ASP A 305 -7.81 31.04 18.90
C ASP A 305 -9.31 31.15 18.60
N VAL A 306 -10.19 30.79 19.55
CA VAL A 306 -11.65 30.80 19.43
C VAL A 306 -12.27 32.17 19.78
N LYS A 307 -11.48 33.14 20.26
CA LYS A 307 -11.96 34.40 20.87
C LYS A 307 -11.66 35.70 20.09
N GLN A 308 -11.41 35.65 18.79
CA GLN A 308 -11.36 36.86 17.96
C GLN A 308 -12.51 36.86 16.95
#